data_AF-A0A0F8XC59-F1
#
_entry.id   AF-A0A0F8XC59-F1
#
_cell.length_a   1.000
_cell.length_b   1.000
_cell.length_c   1.000
_cell.angle_alpha   90.00
_cell.angle_beta   90.00
_cell.angle_gamma   90.00
#
_symmetry.space_group_name_H-M   'P 1'
#
loop_
_entity.id
_entity.type
_entity.pdbx_description
1 polymer ?
#
loop_
_entity_poly.entity_id
_entity_poly.type
_entity_poly.pdbx_seq_one_letter_code
_entity_poly.pdbx_strand_id
1 'polypeptide(L)'
;MYQAQLVTDKAKYKVGENLGFTLAGFPPNHPYYFGIGKEDGNIPWGFGNSVTDADGKDALSFHIGENVPPGDWVLWAWDDAGANAVSTSIMIEGKKKGFQLPEWAKIAVPALAAVVVVGAVFVRNK
;
A
#
# COMPACT_ATOMS: atom_id res chain seq x y z
N MET A 1 -28.49 1.16 -8.51
CA MET A 1 -27.43 1.01 -7.49
C MET A 1 -26.16 1.55 -8.12
N TYR A 2 -25.47 2.46 -7.44
CA TYR A 2 -24.15 2.87 -7.90
C TYR A 2 -23.16 1.75 -7.56
N GLN A 3 -22.40 1.28 -8.53
CA GLN A 3 -21.33 0.31 -8.28
C GLN A 3 -20.05 1.12 -8.13
N ALA A 4 -19.69 1.39 -6.88
CA ALA A 4 -18.46 2.10 -6.58
C ALA A 4 -17.25 1.34 -7.15
N GLN A 5 -16.28 2.08 -7.68
CA GLN A 5 -15.03 1.57 -8.22
C GLN A 5 -13.89 2.48 -7.81
N LEU A 6 -12.76 1.85 -7.47
CA LEU A 6 -11.54 2.52 -7.12
C LEU A 6 -10.42 1.93 -7.98
N VAL A 7 -9.85 2.78 -8.83
CA VAL A 7 -8.84 2.38 -9.82
C VAL A 7 -7.60 3.22 -9.61
N THR A 8 -6.45 2.56 -9.51
CA THR A 8 -5.16 3.24 -9.45
C THR A 8 -4.60 3.41 -10.86
N ASP A 9 -3.78 4.43 -11.07
CA ASP A 9 -3.14 4.67 -12.38
C ASP A 9 -2.18 3.53 -12.77
N LYS A 10 -1.69 2.77 -11.78
CA LYS A 10 -0.88 1.57 -11.97
C LYS A 10 -0.97 0.63 -10.76
N ALA A 11 -0.47 -0.59 -10.93
CA ALA A 11 -0.45 -1.60 -9.85
C ALA A 11 0.82 -1.54 -8.99
N LYS A 12 1.90 -0.91 -9.49
CA LYS A 12 3.23 -0.90 -8.85
C LYS A 12 3.83 0.49 -8.81
N TYR A 13 4.28 0.90 -7.63
CA TYR A 13 4.85 2.22 -7.37
C TYR A 13 6.24 2.10 -6.75
N LYS A 14 7.05 3.14 -6.87
CA LYS A 14 8.31 3.23 -6.12
C LYS A 14 8.16 4.19 -4.95
N VAL A 15 8.98 3.97 -3.92
CA VAL A 15 9.19 4.98 -2.88
C VAL A 15 9.65 6.30 -3.52
N GLY A 16 9.07 7.42 -3.08
CA GLY A 16 9.32 8.77 -3.63
C GLY A 16 8.43 9.12 -4.84
N GLU A 17 7.57 8.21 -5.30
CA GLU A 17 6.66 8.45 -6.41
C GLU A 17 5.29 8.94 -5.95
N ASN A 18 4.51 9.52 -6.84
CA ASN A 18 3.11 9.84 -6.58
C ASN A 18 2.20 8.67 -6.99
N LEU A 19 1.33 8.28 -6.08
CA LEU A 19 0.24 7.34 -6.29
C LEU A 19 -1.00 8.08 -6.80
N GLY A 20 -1.38 7.86 -8.06
CA GLY A 20 -2.61 8.37 -8.63
C GLY A 20 -3.76 7.38 -8.49
N PHE A 21 -4.95 7.84 -8.11
CA PHE A 21 -6.15 7.01 -8.14
C PHE A 21 -7.39 7.79 -8.53
N THR A 22 -8.38 7.07 -9.03
CA THR A 22 -9.69 7.57 -9.42
C THR A 22 -10.75 6.78 -8.68
N LEU A 23 -11.67 7.50 -8.05
CA LEU A 23 -12.90 6.99 -7.48
C LEU A 23 -14.04 7.27 -8.46
N ALA A 24 -14.95 6.30 -8.63
CA ALA A 24 -16.15 6.46 -9.42
C ALA A 24 -17.31 5.68 -8.79
N GLY A 25 -18.54 6.06 -9.11
CA GLY A 25 -19.73 5.34 -8.67
C GLY A 25 -20.08 5.57 -7.20
N PHE A 26 -19.61 6.67 -6.63
CA PHE A 26 -20.17 7.24 -5.41
C PHE A 26 -21.31 8.20 -5.76
N PRO A 27 -22.18 8.59 -4.83
CA PRO A 27 -23.19 9.62 -5.11
C PRO A 27 -22.52 10.94 -5.55
N PRO A 28 -23.17 11.74 -6.43
CA PRO A 28 -22.64 13.05 -6.84
C PRO A 28 -22.50 14.04 -5.69
N ASN A 29 -21.46 14.89 -5.71
CA ASN A 29 -21.20 15.91 -4.69
C ASN A 29 -21.18 15.37 -3.26
N HIS A 30 -20.70 14.13 -3.09
CA HIS A 30 -20.79 13.40 -1.82
C HIS A 30 -19.42 13.30 -1.14
N PRO A 31 -19.33 13.59 0.18
CA PRO A 31 -18.10 13.44 0.92
C PRO A 31 -17.73 11.97 1.08
N TYR A 32 -16.45 11.68 0.95
CA TYR A 32 -15.90 10.35 1.19
C TYR A 32 -14.55 10.44 1.89
N TYR A 33 -14.15 9.33 2.49
CA TYR A 33 -12.88 9.13 3.15
C TYR A 33 -12.09 8.08 2.40
N PHE A 34 -10.77 8.17 2.49
CA PHE A 34 -9.88 7.16 1.96
C PHE A 34 -8.70 6.95 2.88
N GLY A 35 -8.12 5.75 2.79
CA GLY A 35 -6.98 5.36 3.60
C GLY A 35 -6.09 4.41 2.84
N ILE A 36 -4.79 4.42 3.14
CA ILE A 36 -3.80 3.51 2.58
C ILE A 36 -3.09 2.83 3.72
N GLY A 37 -3.05 1.50 3.72
CA GLY A 37 -2.49 0.72 4.81
C GLY A 37 -2.18 -0.71 4.42
N LYS A 38 -1.71 -1.48 5.39
CA LYS A 38 -1.55 -2.94 5.24
C LYS A 38 -2.90 -3.63 5.38
N GLU A 39 -3.07 -4.78 4.73
CA GLU A 39 -4.32 -5.55 4.72
C GLU A 39 -4.79 -5.94 6.13
N ASP A 40 -3.87 -6.04 7.09
CA ASP A 40 -4.18 -6.28 8.51
C ASP A 40 -4.79 -5.05 9.24
N GLY A 41 -4.92 -3.91 8.55
CA GLY A 41 -5.52 -2.68 9.06
C GLY A 41 -4.67 -1.94 10.09
N ASN A 42 -3.48 -2.44 10.44
CA ASN A 42 -2.75 -1.99 11.64
C ASN A 42 -1.83 -0.79 11.40
N ILE A 43 -1.54 -0.43 10.15
CA ILE A 43 -0.61 0.66 9.82
C ILE A 43 -1.19 1.51 8.68
N PRO A 44 -2.00 2.56 8.97
CA PRO A 44 -2.34 3.54 7.96
C PRO A 44 -1.10 4.40 7.64
N TRP A 45 -0.61 4.28 6.41
CA TRP A 45 0.41 5.18 5.86
C TRP A 45 -0.24 6.52 5.47
N GLY A 46 -1.44 6.50 4.91
CA GLY A 46 -2.15 7.70 4.47
C GLY A 46 -3.61 7.65 4.87
N PHE A 47 -4.17 8.82 5.20
CA PHE A 47 -5.59 9.01 5.43
C PHE A 47 -5.99 10.39 4.90
N GLY A 48 -7.15 10.50 4.30
CA GLY A 48 -7.70 11.76 3.87
C GLY A 48 -9.18 11.67 3.57
N ASN A 49 -9.72 12.80 3.13
CA ASN A 49 -11.10 12.93 2.69
C ASN A 49 -11.16 13.83 1.46
N SER A 50 -12.23 13.66 0.67
CA SER A 50 -12.53 14.51 -0.48
C SER A 50 -14.03 14.45 -0.76
N VAL A 51 -14.46 15.10 -1.83
CA VAL A 51 -15.86 15.16 -2.27
C VAL A 51 -15.89 14.80 -3.75
N THR A 52 -16.80 13.93 -4.15
CA THR A 52 -17.00 13.61 -5.57
C THR A 52 -17.56 14.80 -6.35
N ASP A 53 -17.31 14.81 -7.65
CA ASP A 53 -17.90 15.78 -8.58
C ASP A 53 -19.39 15.50 -8.86
N ALA A 54 -19.97 16.28 -9.78
CA ALA A 54 -21.36 16.15 -10.20
C ALA A 54 -21.68 14.81 -10.92
N ASP A 55 -20.65 14.07 -11.36
CA ASP A 55 -20.77 12.76 -11.98
C ASP A 55 -20.47 11.61 -10.99
N GLY A 56 -20.22 11.92 -9.71
CA GLY A 56 -19.91 10.92 -8.69
C GLY A 56 -18.49 10.35 -8.81
N LYS A 57 -17.55 11.16 -9.32
CA LYS A 57 -16.14 10.79 -9.51
C LYS A 57 -15.19 11.72 -8.77
N ASP A 58 -13.99 11.24 -8.52
CA ASP A 58 -12.89 12.07 -8.03
C ASP A 58 -11.55 11.47 -8.46
N ALA A 59 -10.52 12.30 -8.63
CA ALA A 59 -9.18 11.86 -9.00
C ALA A 59 -8.15 12.56 -8.10
N LEU A 60 -7.37 11.76 -7.38
CA LEU A 60 -6.43 12.23 -6.38
C LEU A 60 -5.02 11.66 -6.62
N SER A 61 -4.04 12.33 -6.03
CA SER A 61 -2.63 11.97 -6.11
C SER A 61 -1.98 12.08 -4.73
N PHE A 62 -1.26 11.04 -4.32
CA PHE A 62 -0.61 10.93 -3.00
C PHE A 62 0.88 10.65 -3.12
N HIS A 63 1.71 11.49 -2.51
CA HIS A 63 3.16 11.29 -2.52
C HIS A 63 3.60 10.18 -1.57
N ILE A 64 4.25 9.13 -2.10
CA ILE A 64 4.83 8.02 -1.34
C ILE A 64 6.13 8.47 -0.68
N GLY A 65 6.06 8.77 0.60
CA GLY A 65 7.23 9.22 1.38
C GLY A 65 8.33 8.16 1.50
N GLU A 66 9.56 8.62 1.76
CA GLU A 66 10.76 7.76 1.84
C GLU A 66 10.72 6.68 2.94
N ASN A 67 9.90 6.90 3.97
CA ASN A 67 9.79 6.01 5.12
C ASN A 67 8.73 4.91 4.93
N VAL A 68 8.04 4.89 3.79
CA VAL A 68 7.01 3.87 3.52
C VAL A 68 7.70 2.53 3.23
N PRO A 69 7.46 1.48 4.04
CA PRO A 69 8.10 0.20 3.79
C PRO A 69 7.58 -0.43 2.49
N PRO A 70 8.48 -1.01 1.68
CA PRO A 70 8.07 -1.72 0.47
C PRO A 70 7.27 -2.98 0.83
N GLY A 71 6.36 -3.37 -0.06
CA GLY A 71 5.45 -4.50 0.12
C GLY A 71 4.07 -4.24 -0.46
N ASP A 72 3.15 -5.15 -0.17
CA ASP A 72 1.75 -5.04 -0.56
C ASP A 72 1.01 -4.06 0.36
N TRP A 73 0.20 -3.20 -0.23
CA TRP A 73 -0.64 -2.23 0.46
C TRP A 73 -2.05 -2.26 -0.14
N VAL A 74 -3.00 -1.76 0.62
CA VAL A 74 -4.40 -1.66 0.22
C VAL A 74 -4.81 -0.18 0.35
N LEU A 75 -5.44 0.33 -0.70
CA LEU A 75 -6.13 1.61 -0.70
C LEU A 75 -7.62 1.32 -0.52
N TRP A 76 -8.24 1.95 0.48
CA TRP A 76 -9.67 1.91 0.73
C TRP A 76 -10.28 3.28 0.48
N ALA A 77 -11.53 3.29 0.00
CA ALA A 77 -12.39 4.46 -0.01
C ALA A 77 -13.77 4.07 0.51
N TRP A 78 -14.36 4.91 1.36
CA TRP A 78 -15.69 4.69 1.93
C TRP A 78 -16.45 6.00 2.11
N ASP A 79 -17.77 5.93 2.03
CA ASP A 79 -18.65 7.07 2.36
C ASP A 79 -18.86 7.17 3.88
N ASP A 80 -19.36 8.32 4.32
CA ASP A 80 -19.73 8.60 5.72
C ASP A 80 -20.69 7.57 6.33
N ALA A 81 -21.55 6.96 5.52
CA ALA A 81 -22.46 5.90 5.93
C ALA A 81 -21.81 4.49 5.98
N GLY A 82 -20.60 4.32 5.42
CA GLY A 82 -19.95 3.03 5.23
C GLY A 82 -20.69 2.08 4.28
N ALA A 83 -21.70 2.57 3.57
CA ALA A 83 -22.55 1.80 2.66
C ALA A 83 -21.88 1.58 1.30
N ASN A 84 -21.02 2.52 0.88
CA ASN A 84 -20.24 2.41 -0.33
C ASN A 84 -18.77 2.31 0.06
N ALA A 85 -18.26 1.09 0.22
CA ALA A 85 -16.87 0.82 0.52
C ALA A 85 -16.21 0.03 -0.61
N VAL A 86 -15.07 0.51 -1.08
CA VAL A 86 -14.28 -0.12 -2.14
C VAL A 86 -12.81 -0.14 -1.78
N SER A 87 -12.09 -1.12 -2.30
CA SER A 87 -10.66 -1.22 -2.10
C SER A 87 -9.94 -1.74 -3.33
N THR A 88 -8.66 -1.43 -3.41
CA THR A 88 -7.77 -1.99 -4.42
C THR A 88 -6.38 -2.19 -3.82
N SER A 89 -5.67 -3.21 -4.30
CA SER A 89 -4.33 -3.54 -3.85
C SER A 89 -3.28 -2.88 -4.73
N ILE A 90 -2.21 -2.42 -4.11
CA ILE A 90 -1.04 -1.83 -4.77
C ILE A 90 0.23 -2.47 -4.22
N MET A 91 1.29 -2.46 -5.02
CA MET A 91 2.63 -2.88 -4.58
C MET A 91 3.54 -1.65 -4.54
N ILE A 92 4.22 -1.43 -3.40
CA ILE A 92 5.29 -0.44 -3.30
C ILE A 92 6.64 -1.15 -3.38
N GLU A 93 7.35 -0.89 -4.47
CA GLU A 93 8.69 -1.36 -4.74
C GLU A 93 9.74 -0.47 -4.06
N GLY A 94 10.73 -1.13 -3.48
CA GLY A 94 11.85 -0.49 -2.84
C GLY A 94 12.79 -1.54 -2.30
N LYS A 95 14.04 -1.16 -2.03
CA LYS A 95 14.91 -2.02 -1.23
C LYS A 95 14.29 -2.03 0.17
N LYS A 96 13.83 -3.20 0.66
CA LYS A 96 13.76 -3.38 2.12
C LYS A 96 15.12 -2.92 2.62
N LYS A 97 15.18 -1.97 3.58
CA LYS A 97 16.46 -1.63 4.23
C LYS A 97 17.01 -2.97 4.70
N GLY A 98 17.95 -3.53 3.94
CA GLY A 98 18.61 -4.76 4.33
C GLY A 98 19.17 -4.47 5.70
N PHE A 99 19.02 -5.41 6.63
CA PHE A 99 19.75 -5.35 7.88
C PHE A 99 21.22 -5.16 7.53
N GLN A 100 21.70 -3.91 7.61
CA GLN A 100 23.09 -3.62 7.37
C GLN A 100 23.78 -4.01 8.65
N LEU A 101 24.52 -5.11 8.59
CA LEU A 101 25.45 -5.45 9.65
C LEU A 101 26.31 -4.20 9.90
N PRO A 102 26.36 -3.71 11.15
CA PRO A 102 27.18 -2.56 11.48
C PRO A 102 28.63 -2.83 11.08
N GLU A 103 29.41 -1.80 10.74
CA GLU A 103 30.81 -1.94 10.26
C GLU A 103 31.66 -2.88 11.12
N TRP A 104 31.47 -2.83 12.45
CA TRP A 104 32.15 -3.72 13.40
C TRP A 104 31.81 -5.21 13.21
N ALA A 105 30.62 -5.53 12.73
CA ALA A 105 30.16 -6.90 12.48
C ALA A 105 30.64 -7.45 11.12
N LYS A 106 31.18 -6.61 10.23
CA LYS A 106 31.82 -7.07 8.98
C LYS A 106 33.24 -7.61 9.21
N ILE A 107 33.88 -7.25 10.32
CA ILE A 107 35.28 -7.55 10.62
C ILE A 107 35.42 -8.88 11.39
N ALA A 108 34.33 -9.40 11.97
CA ALA A 108 34.37 -10.57 12.84
C ALA A 108 33.77 -11.83 12.18
N VAL A 109 34.45 -12.39 11.19
CA VAL A 109 34.30 -13.83 10.89
C VAL A 109 35.68 -14.43 10.55
N PRO A 110 36.44 -14.96 11.52
CA PRO A 110 37.34 -16.07 11.19
C PRO A 110 36.46 -17.28 10.88
N ALA A 111 36.75 -17.94 9.75
CA ALA A 111 35.99 -19.04 9.19
C ALA A 111 35.60 -20.12 10.22
N LEU A 112 34.32 -20.19 10.56
CA LEU A 112 33.66 -21.38 11.07
C LEU A 112 32.21 -21.34 10.59
N ALA A 113 31.83 -22.40 9.89
CA ALA A 113 30.59 -22.55 9.14
C ALA A 113 29.34 -22.12 9.92
N ALA A 114 28.69 -21.05 9.48
CA ALA A 114 27.31 -20.76 9.85
C ALA A 114 26.41 -21.18 8.69
N VAL A 115 25.80 -22.36 8.84
CA VAL A 115 24.62 -22.78 8.11
C VAL A 115 23.52 -21.75 8.40
N VAL A 116 23.33 -20.79 7.48
CA VAL A 116 22.13 -19.96 7.48
C VAL A 116 21.06 -20.77 6.75
N VAL A 117 20.24 -21.47 7.53
CA VAL A 117 18.97 -22.01 7.05
C VAL A 117 18.09 -20.82 6.68
N VAL A 118 18.09 -20.46 5.39
CA VAL A 118 17.06 -19.60 4.81
C VAL A 118 15.78 -20.43 4.81
N GLY A 119 14.91 -20.18 5.79
CA GLY A 119 13.58 -20.78 5.85
C GLY A 119 12.70 -20.28 4.69
N ALA A 120 12.89 -20.84 3.51
CA ALA A 120 11.86 -20.92 2.49
C ALA A 120 11.03 -22.17 2.76
N VAL A 121 9.99 -22.05 3.59
CA VAL A 121 8.98 -23.10 3.74
C VAL A 121 8.04 -22.99 2.55
N PHE A 122 8.39 -23.64 1.45
CA PHE A 122 7.44 -23.98 0.37
C PHE A 122 7.01 -25.44 0.60
N VAL A 123 5.89 -25.63 1.30
CA VAL A 123 5.27 -26.95 1.41
C VAL A 123 4.41 -27.17 0.17
N ARG A 124 4.85 -28.07 -0.71
CA ARG A 124 3.99 -28.73 -1.71
C ARG A 124 3.98 -30.22 -1.39
N ASN A 125 2.82 -30.71 -0.95
CA ASN A 125 2.41 -32.12 -0.87
C ASN A 125 0.92 -32.10 -1.24
N LYS A 126 0.37 -32.87 -2.19
CA LYS A 126 0.86 -33.89 -3.12
C LYS A 126 0.08 -33.71 -4.42
#